data_AF-A0A512HKG7-F1
#
_entry.id   AF-A0A512HKG7-F1
#
_cell.length_a   1.000
_cell.length_b   1.000
_cell.length_c   1.000
_cell.angle_alpha   90.00
_cell.angle_beta   90.00
_cell.angle_gamma   90.00
#
_symmetry.space_group_name_H-M   'P 1'
#
loop_
_entity.id
_entity.type
_entity.pdbx_description
1 polymer ?
#
loop_
_entity_poly.entity_id
_entity_poly.type
_entity_poly.pdbx_seq_one_letter_code
_entity_poly.pdbx_strand_id
1 'polypeptide(L)'
;MMKSQDVVVLLKLASLEDGEQEIGQQPARHGVATGEDPYSVRGLEAALGISKTEVSASIKRSLGSGLAIKDRKFGRPKPNRRQLREFIVHGLKFVFPAKPGPMQRGVPTAFAAPVLRESLHSAGSLISVWAYARGQEMGQSIEPLFKTVPEAAEKDERLYAYLALTDAIRIGNQREASVAANLLTERLG
;
A
#
# COMPACT_ATOMS: atom_id res chain seq x y z
N MET A 1 5.55 0.70 -19.67
CA MET A 1 5.79 1.75 -18.65
C MET A 1 4.99 1.41 -17.42
N MET A 2 5.58 1.56 -16.23
CA MET A 2 4.92 1.29 -14.94
C MET A 2 3.80 2.31 -14.68
N LYS A 3 2.73 1.89 -13.99
CA LYS A 3 1.60 2.72 -13.59
C LYS A 3 1.47 2.74 -12.07
N SER A 4 0.78 3.72 -11.51
CA SER A 4 0.67 3.92 -10.06
C SER A 4 -0.03 2.74 -9.35
N GLN A 5 -1.02 2.12 -9.98
CA GLN A 5 -1.66 0.89 -9.47
C GLN A 5 -0.72 -0.32 -9.40
N ASP A 6 0.41 -0.31 -10.10
CA ASP A 6 1.38 -1.41 -10.03
C ASP A 6 1.95 -1.52 -8.62
N VAL A 7 2.20 -0.37 -7.99
CA VAL A 7 2.67 -0.26 -6.61
C VAL A 7 1.61 -0.77 -5.63
N VAL A 8 0.32 -0.47 -5.87
CA VAL A 8 -0.79 -0.95 -5.04
C VAL A 8 -0.89 -2.47 -5.08
N VAL A 9 -0.78 -3.07 -6.27
CA VAL A 9 -0.79 -4.54 -6.43
C VAL A 9 0.44 -5.18 -5.74
N LEU A 10 1.62 -4.59 -5.89
CA LEU A 10 2.85 -5.07 -5.26
C LEU A 10 2.77 -5.03 -3.72
N LEU A 11 2.24 -3.95 -3.14
CA LEU A 11 2.04 -3.82 -1.70
C LEU A 11 0.96 -4.79 -1.19
N LYS A 12 -0.06 -5.10 -1.99
CA LYS A 12 -1.03 -6.15 -1.64
C LYS A 12 -0.39 -7.53 -1.60
N LEU A 13 0.47 -7.85 -2.57
CA LEU A 13 1.21 -9.11 -2.55
C LEU A 13 2.14 -9.19 -1.34
N ALA A 14 2.79 -8.08 -0.95
CA ALA A 14 3.58 -8.02 0.29
C ALA A 14 2.71 -8.27 1.53
N SER A 15 1.54 -7.63 1.63
CA SER A 15 0.55 -7.86 2.70
C SER A 15 0.13 -9.33 2.81
N LEU A 16 -0.09 -10.01 1.68
CA LEU A 16 -0.44 -11.43 1.65
C LEU A 16 0.71 -12.32 2.15
N GLU A 17 1.95 -12.07 1.71
CA GLU A 17 3.12 -12.82 2.18
C GLU A 17 3.32 -12.69 3.69
N ASP A 18 3.14 -11.48 4.24
CA ASP A 18 3.28 -11.23 5.67
C ASP A 18 2.16 -11.94 6.47
N GLY A 19 0.93 -11.91 5.95
CA GLY A 19 -0.20 -12.63 6.55
C GLY A 19 0.02 -14.15 6.60
N GLU A 20 0.61 -14.75 5.57
CA GLU A 20 0.94 -16.18 5.57
C GLU A 20 2.02 -16.53 6.60
N GLN A 21 3.02 -15.65 6.79
CA GLN A 21 4.09 -15.86 7.78
C GLN A 21 3.56 -15.78 9.22
N GLU A 22 2.64 -14.87 9.50
CA GLU A 22 1.99 -14.75 10.82
C GLU A 22 1.07 -15.95 11.12
N ILE A 23 0.29 -16.43 10.14
CA ILE A 23 -0.57 -17.62 10.28
C ILE A 23 0.28 -18.88 10.47
N GLY A 24 1.44 -18.98 9.82
CA GLY A 24 2.41 -20.05 10.05
C GLY A 24 2.99 -20.08 11.48
N GLN A 25 2.79 -19.01 12.27
CA GLN A 25 3.29 -18.86 13.64
C GLN A 25 2.18 -18.83 14.73
N GLN A 26 0.90 -18.77 14.36
CA GLN A 26 -0.23 -18.72 15.31
C GLN A 26 -1.30 -19.80 15.04
N PRO A 27 -1.91 -20.41 16.09
CA PRO A 27 -3.02 -21.34 15.91
C PRO A 27 -4.25 -20.59 15.38
N ALA A 28 -4.60 -20.92 14.14
CA ALA A 28 -5.71 -20.44 13.33
C ALA A 28 -6.84 -19.68 14.05
N ARG A 29 -6.98 -18.38 13.75
CA ARG A 29 -8.27 -17.67 13.81
C ARG A 29 -8.45 -16.74 12.59
N HIS A 30 -9.26 -17.24 11.68
CA HIS A 30 -10.20 -16.54 10.78
C HIS A 30 -9.69 -15.47 9.80
N GLY A 31 -9.89 -15.78 8.50
CA GLY A 31 -10.42 -14.81 7.54
C GLY A 31 -9.89 -14.95 6.11
N VAL A 32 -10.50 -15.81 5.27
CA VAL A 32 -11.29 -15.43 4.07
C VAL A 32 -12.18 -16.64 3.71
N ALA A 33 -13.51 -16.45 3.77
CA ALA A 33 -14.55 -17.48 3.62
C ALA A 33 -14.98 -17.72 2.16
N THR A 34 -14.07 -17.53 1.20
CA THR A 34 -14.29 -17.86 -0.21
C THR A 34 -13.11 -18.72 -0.61
N GLY A 35 -13.31 -19.95 -1.06
CA GLY A 35 -12.24 -20.87 -1.48
C GLY A 35 -11.44 -20.43 -2.71
N GLU A 36 -11.29 -19.13 -2.94
CA GLU A 36 -10.57 -18.51 -4.03
C GLU A 36 -9.17 -18.10 -3.58
N ASP A 37 -8.15 -18.51 -4.34
CA ASP A 37 -6.75 -18.23 -4.03
C ASP A 37 -6.50 -16.71 -3.97
N PRO A 38 -6.06 -16.16 -2.82
CA PRO A 38 -5.87 -14.72 -2.65
C PRO A 38 -4.78 -14.14 -3.56
N TYR A 39 -3.86 -14.97 -4.06
CA TYR A 39 -2.84 -14.58 -5.05
C TYR A 39 -3.33 -14.64 -6.49
N SER A 40 -4.51 -15.21 -6.74
CA SER A 40 -5.09 -15.25 -8.09
C SER A 40 -5.47 -13.84 -8.54
N VAL A 41 -5.56 -13.65 -9.86
CA VAL A 41 -6.04 -12.38 -10.46
C VAL A 41 -7.42 -12.00 -9.92
N ARG A 42 -8.29 -12.99 -9.65
CA ARG A 42 -9.62 -12.76 -9.10
C ARG A 42 -9.57 -12.37 -7.62
N GLY A 43 -8.73 -13.04 -6.83
CA GLY A 43 -8.51 -12.68 -5.43
C GLY A 43 -7.98 -11.25 -5.27
N LEU A 44 -7.00 -10.87 -6.11
CA LEU A 44 -6.45 -9.51 -6.13
C LEU A 44 -7.46 -8.46 -6.61
N GLU A 45 -8.31 -8.78 -7.60
CA GLU A 45 -9.41 -7.90 -8.00
C GLU A 45 -10.38 -7.67 -6.84
N ALA A 46 -10.83 -8.74 -6.18
CA ALA A 46 -11.75 -8.64 -5.06
C ALA A 46 -11.16 -7.82 -3.89
N ALA A 47 -9.87 -8.00 -3.62
CA ALA A 47 -9.17 -7.28 -2.55
C ALA A 47 -8.92 -5.81 -2.87
N LEU A 48 -8.59 -5.47 -4.12
CA LEU A 48 -8.13 -4.12 -4.50
C LEU A 48 -9.15 -3.28 -5.25
N GLY A 49 -10.23 -3.87 -5.76
CA GLY A 49 -11.17 -3.21 -6.67
C GLY A 49 -10.55 -2.87 -8.05
N ILE A 50 -9.40 -3.45 -8.37
CA ILE A 50 -8.70 -3.27 -9.66
C ILE A 50 -9.14 -4.40 -10.59
N SER A 51 -9.57 -4.07 -11.82
CA SER A 51 -10.08 -5.08 -12.75
C SER A 51 -9.07 -6.19 -13.05
N LYS A 52 -9.54 -7.41 -13.33
CA LYS A 52 -8.69 -8.57 -13.69
C LYS A 52 -7.64 -8.26 -14.76
N THR A 53 -8.05 -7.53 -15.80
CA THR A 53 -7.16 -7.13 -16.91
C THR A 53 -6.05 -6.22 -16.42
N GLU A 54 -6.37 -5.25 -15.57
CA GLU A 54 -5.38 -4.31 -15.05
C GLU A 54 -4.46 -4.97 -14.00
N VAL A 55 -4.97 -5.87 -13.16
CA VAL A 55 -4.16 -6.72 -12.27
C VAL A 55 -3.17 -7.56 -13.07
N SER A 56 -3.64 -8.25 -14.12
CA SER A 56 -2.78 -9.08 -14.97
C SER A 56 -1.70 -8.25 -15.67
N ALA A 57 -2.07 -7.07 -16.18
CA ALA A 57 -1.13 -6.15 -16.81
C ALA A 57 -0.11 -5.59 -15.81
N SER A 58 -0.54 -5.28 -14.58
CA SER A 58 0.30 -4.83 -13.48
C SER A 58 1.35 -5.88 -13.09
N ILE A 59 0.93 -7.15 -12.93
CA ILE A 59 1.85 -8.26 -12.65
C ILE A 59 2.87 -8.38 -13.77
N LYS A 60 2.45 -8.33 -15.05
CA LYS A 60 3.37 -8.42 -16.20
C LYS A 60 4.38 -7.27 -16.21
N ARG A 61 3.95 -6.04 -15.94
CA ARG A 61 4.85 -4.87 -15.86
C ARG A 61 5.83 -4.98 -14.69
N SER A 62 5.35 -5.42 -13.53
CA SER A 62 6.17 -5.58 -12.32
C SER A 62 7.23 -6.66 -12.47
N LEU A 63 6.91 -7.77 -13.13
CA LEU A 63 7.89 -8.79 -13.50
C LEU A 63 8.91 -8.24 -14.51
N GLY A 64 8.45 -7.49 -15.52
CA GLY A 64 9.32 -6.86 -16.52
C GLY A 64 10.26 -5.80 -15.97
N SER A 65 9.89 -5.10 -14.89
CA SER A 65 10.74 -4.11 -14.22
C SER A 65 11.63 -4.70 -13.12
N GLY A 66 11.42 -5.97 -12.74
CA GLY A 66 12.14 -6.62 -11.64
C GLY A 66 11.64 -6.25 -10.24
N LEU A 67 10.56 -5.47 -10.12
CA LEU A 67 9.88 -5.17 -8.84
C LEU A 67 9.03 -6.35 -8.35
N ALA A 68 8.69 -7.29 -9.21
CA ALA A 68 8.19 -8.61 -8.86
C ALA A 68 9.13 -9.70 -9.38
N ILE A 69 9.13 -10.83 -8.69
CA ILE A 69 9.76 -12.08 -9.10
C ILE A 69 8.75 -13.22 -9.00
N LYS A 70 9.03 -14.35 -9.65
CA LYS A 70 8.24 -15.57 -9.43
C LYS A 70 8.79 -16.32 -8.23
N ASP A 71 7.90 -16.70 -7.33
CA ASP A 71 8.24 -17.58 -6.23
C ASP A 71 8.70 -18.96 -6.76
N ARG A 72 9.72 -19.54 -6.11
CA ARG A 72 10.32 -20.82 -6.55
C ARG A 72 9.44 -22.02 -6.22
N LYS A 73 8.64 -21.95 -5.15
CA LYS A 73 7.83 -23.07 -4.65
C LYS A 73 6.52 -23.19 -5.42
N PHE A 74 5.84 -22.06 -5.64
CA PHE A 74 4.51 -22.05 -6.26
C PHE A 74 4.45 -21.39 -7.64
N GLY A 75 5.53 -20.77 -8.12
CA GLY A 75 5.55 -20.05 -9.39
C GLY A 75 4.73 -18.75 -9.42
N ARG A 76 4.15 -18.37 -8.28
CA ARG A 76 3.29 -17.19 -8.12
C ARG A 76 4.11 -15.90 -8.16
N PRO A 77 3.57 -14.78 -8.69
CA PRO A 77 4.21 -13.48 -8.57
C PRO A 77 4.32 -13.08 -7.10
N LYS A 78 5.51 -12.61 -6.70
CA LYS A 78 5.76 -12.02 -5.39
C LYS A 78 6.60 -10.74 -5.53
N PRO A 79 6.47 -9.77 -4.61
CA PRO A 79 7.26 -8.56 -4.67
C PRO A 79 8.74 -8.89 -4.44
N ASN A 80 9.61 -8.26 -5.23
CA ASN A 80 11.02 -8.16 -4.90
C ASN A 80 11.16 -7.10 -3.81
N ARG A 81 10.96 -7.49 -2.55
CA ARG A 81 10.78 -6.55 -1.43
C ARG A 81 11.87 -5.49 -1.33
N ARG A 82 13.14 -5.90 -1.50
CA ARG A 82 14.28 -4.97 -1.57
C ARG A 82 14.10 -3.94 -2.66
N GLN A 83 13.87 -4.35 -3.91
CA GLN A 83 13.73 -3.41 -5.03
C GLN A 83 12.47 -2.54 -4.93
N LEU A 84 11.37 -3.11 -4.43
CA LEU A 84 10.14 -2.36 -4.16
C LEU A 84 10.39 -1.26 -3.11
N ARG A 85 11.07 -1.60 -2.02
CA ARG A 85 11.46 -0.64 -0.98
C ARG A 85 12.34 0.47 -1.54
N GLU A 86 13.43 0.13 -2.23
CA GLU A 86 14.32 1.12 -2.85
C GLU A 86 13.56 2.06 -3.79
N PHE A 87 12.65 1.50 -4.61
CA PHE A 87 11.81 2.29 -5.50
C PHE A 87 10.86 3.22 -4.75
N ILE A 88 10.20 2.74 -3.69
CA ILE A 88 9.30 3.56 -2.87
C ILE A 88 10.06 4.70 -2.19
N VAL A 89 11.19 4.41 -1.55
CA VAL A 89 11.97 5.38 -0.77
C VAL A 89 12.61 6.44 -1.67
N HIS A 90 13.15 6.05 -2.83
CA HIS A 90 13.99 6.94 -3.63
C HIS A 90 13.33 7.45 -4.92
N GLY A 91 12.41 6.69 -5.52
CA GLY A 91 11.88 7.00 -6.85
C GLY A 91 10.42 7.46 -6.86
N LEU A 92 9.58 6.88 -6.01
CA LEU A 92 8.12 6.95 -6.15
C LEU A 92 7.57 8.38 -6.12
N LYS A 93 8.10 9.24 -5.26
CA LYS A 93 7.67 10.65 -5.14
C LYS A 93 7.85 11.46 -6.43
N PHE A 94 8.80 11.06 -7.28
CA PHE A 94 9.08 11.72 -8.55
C PHE A 94 8.25 11.15 -9.70
N VAL A 95 7.96 9.85 -9.66
CA VAL A 95 7.20 9.15 -10.71
C VAL A 95 5.69 9.35 -10.54
N PHE A 96 5.21 9.33 -9.29
CA PHE A 96 3.80 9.50 -8.95
C PHE A 96 3.66 10.53 -7.81
N PRO A 97 3.95 11.82 -8.07
CA PRO A 97 3.81 12.86 -7.05
C PRO A 97 2.36 12.95 -6.57
N ALA A 98 2.16 13.11 -5.26
CA ALA A 98 0.86 13.44 -4.69
C ALA A 98 0.79 14.95 -4.46
N LYS A 99 -0.28 15.59 -4.93
CA LYS A 99 -0.54 17.00 -4.66
C LYS A 99 -1.63 17.13 -3.58
N PRO A 100 -1.46 18.05 -2.62
CA PRO A 100 -2.54 18.42 -1.72
C PRO A 100 -3.71 19.02 -2.51
N GLY A 101 -4.91 18.58 -2.17
CA GLY A 101 -6.18 19.05 -2.72
C GLY A 101 -7.02 19.78 -1.67
N PRO A 102 -8.32 19.95 -1.91
CA PRO A 102 -9.21 20.65 -0.98
C PRO A 102 -9.44 19.86 0.32
N MET A 103 -10.03 20.54 1.29
CA MET A 103 -10.52 19.94 2.53
C MET A 103 -11.68 19.01 2.20
N GLN A 104 -11.53 17.69 2.45
CA GLN A 104 -12.56 16.69 2.21
C GLN A 104 -12.58 15.61 3.29
N ARG A 105 -13.74 15.01 3.52
CA ARG A 105 -13.85 13.83 4.38
C ARG A 105 -13.17 12.61 3.73
N GLY A 106 -12.47 11.82 4.52
CA GLY A 106 -11.69 10.70 3.99
C GLY A 106 -11.11 9.75 5.02
N VAL A 107 -10.27 8.84 4.52
CA VAL A 107 -9.48 7.90 5.32
C VAL A 107 -8.12 8.55 5.61
N PRO A 108 -7.67 8.65 6.88
CA PRO A 108 -6.34 9.19 7.20
C PRO A 108 -5.23 8.50 6.42
N THR A 109 -4.19 9.25 6.05
CA THR A 109 -3.00 8.71 5.38
C THR A 109 -1.77 9.50 5.81
N ALA A 110 -0.59 9.06 5.37
CA ALA A 110 0.70 9.61 5.79
C ALA A 110 0.79 9.67 7.32
N PHE A 111 1.21 10.80 7.89
CA PHE A 111 1.37 10.99 9.33
C PHE A 111 0.07 11.00 10.13
N ALA A 112 -1.08 11.08 9.46
CA ALA A 112 -2.38 10.95 10.11
C ALA A 112 -2.81 9.49 10.28
N ALA A 113 -2.16 8.54 9.59
CA ALA A 113 -2.52 7.13 9.68
C ALA A 113 -2.06 6.52 11.01
N PRO A 114 -2.78 5.54 11.56
CA PRO A 114 -2.44 4.88 12.82
C PRO A 114 -1.00 4.34 12.88
N VAL A 115 -0.47 3.83 11.75
CA VAL A 115 0.90 3.28 11.65
C VAL A 115 2.01 4.28 11.99
N LEU A 116 1.73 5.59 11.89
CA LEU A 116 2.69 6.68 12.14
C LEU A 116 2.30 7.58 13.31
N ARG A 117 1.18 7.30 13.99
CA ARG A 117 0.57 8.20 14.98
C ARG A 117 1.47 8.50 16.17
N GLU A 118 2.30 7.54 16.59
CA GLU A 118 3.21 7.67 17.74
C GLU A 118 4.62 8.10 17.34
N SER A 119 4.94 8.12 16.04
CA SER A 119 6.32 8.30 15.56
C SER A 119 6.77 9.76 15.54
N LEU A 120 5.84 10.71 15.37
CA LEU A 120 6.10 12.14 15.43
C LEU A 120 4.89 12.88 16.00
N HIS A 121 5.09 13.68 17.05
CA HIS A 121 4.13 14.72 17.43
C HIS A 121 4.28 15.88 16.45
N SER A 122 3.59 15.83 15.31
CA SER A 122 3.56 16.97 14.38
C SER A 122 2.74 18.11 15.00
N ALA A 123 3.40 19.27 15.17
CA ALA A 123 2.77 20.53 15.50
C ALA A 123 2.09 21.10 14.24
N GLY A 124 0.93 20.56 13.87
CA GLY A 124 0.16 21.03 12.72
C GLY A 124 -1.26 20.44 12.73
N SER A 125 -2.26 21.31 12.69
CA SER A 125 -3.69 20.96 12.88
C SER A 125 -4.34 20.26 11.68
N LEU A 126 -3.66 20.14 10.55
CA LEU A 126 -4.23 19.64 9.29
C LEU A 126 -3.67 18.26 8.95
N ILE A 127 -4.52 17.24 9.12
CA ILE A 127 -4.23 15.86 8.72
C ILE A 127 -4.38 15.68 7.20
N SER A 128 -3.66 14.71 6.63
CA SER A 128 -3.89 14.27 5.25
C SER A 128 -4.88 13.11 5.22
N VAL A 129 -5.77 13.12 4.23
CA VAL A 129 -6.71 12.01 4.01
C VAL A 129 -6.76 11.61 2.53
N TRP A 130 -7.08 10.36 2.25
CA TRP A 130 -7.65 10.00 0.96
C TRP A 130 -9.13 10.30 0.95
N ALA A 131 -9.58 11.18 0.06
CA ALA A 131 -10.98 11.54 -0.06
C ALA A 131 -11.84 10.28 -0.23
N TYR A 132 -12.80 10.07 0.69
CA TYR A 132 -13.61 8.88 0.70
C TYR A 132 -14.95 9.12 1.39
N ALA A 133 -16.04 8.77 0.71
CA ALA A 133 -17.38 9.07 1.18
C ALA A 133 -17.70 8.42 2.54
N ARG A 134 -17.16 7.23 2.84
CA ARG A 134 -17.34 6.53 4.13
C ARG A 134 -16.29 6.91 5.18
N GLY A 135 -15.26 7.67 4.80
CA GLY A 135 -14.28 8.20 5.74
C GLY A 135 -14.96 9.05 6.81
N GLN A 136 -14.38 9.10 8.00
CA GLN A 136 -14.92 9.86 9.14
C GLN A 136 -14.10 11.10 9.47
N GLU A 137 -12.88 11.17 8.95
CA GLU A 137 -11.92 12.21 9.30
C GLU A 137 -11.89 13.31 8.24
N MET A 138 -11.76 14.54 8.70
CA MET A 138 -11.71 15.73 7.85
C MET A 138 -10.25 16.18 7.76
N GLY A 139 -9.61 15.98 6.61
CA GLY A 139 -8.28 16.50 6.31
C GLY A 139 -8.09 17.10 4.91
N GLN A 140 -6.88 17.57 4.65
CA GLN A 140 -6.46 17.96 3.31
C GLN A 140 -6.39 16.69 2.44
N SER A 141 -7.16 16.64 1.36
CA SER A 141 -7.17 15.47 0.49
C SER A 141 -5.82 15.33 -0.22
N ILE A 142 -5.31 14.11 -0.40
CA ILE A 142 -4.21 13.83 -1.32
C ILE A 142 -4.64 12.77 -2.33
N GLU A 143 -4.06 12.83 -3.54
CA GLU A 143 -4.35 11.86 -4.58
C GLU A 143 -3.73 10.48 -4.22
N PRO A 144 -4.56 9.43 -4.01
CA PRO A 144 -4.06 8.10 -3.74
C PRO A 144 -3.32 7.56 -4.97
N LEU A 145 -2.43 6.57 -4.78
CA LEU A 145 -1.77 5.89 -5.89
C LEU A 145 -2.77 5.28 -6.89
N PHE A 146 -3.96 4.90 -6.44
CA PHE A 146 -5.04 4.50 -7.32
C PHE A 146 -6.39 4.80 -6.67
N LYS A 147 -7.42 5.07 -7.48
CA LYS A 147 -8.74 5.51 -7.01
C LYS A 147 -9.43 4.57 -6.01
N THR A 148 -9.08 3.28 -6.00
CA THR A 148 -9.67 2.27 -5.10
C THR A 148 -8.88 2.07 -3.80
N VAL A 149 -7.75 2.75 -3.62
CA VAL A 149 -6.91 2.66 -2.40
C VAL A 149 -7.72 2.86 -1.12
N PRO A 150 -8.60 3.87 -0.97
CA PRO A 150 -9.32 4.07 0.30
C PRO A 150 -10.19 2.88 0.66
N GLU A 151 -10.89 2.32 -0.34
CA GLU A 151 -11.72 1.13 -0.14
C GLU A 151 -10.89 -0.13 0.14
N ALA A 152 -9.76 -0.30 -0.53
CA ALA A 152 -8.87 -1.43 -0.30
C ALA A 152 -8.21 -1.38 1.08
N ALA A 153 -7.84 -0.18 1.55
CA ALA A 153 -7.27 0.06 2.88
C ALA A 153 -8.26 -0.24 4.01
N GLU A 154 -9.56 0.05 3.84
CA GLU A 154 -10.58 -0.32 4.83
C GLU A 154 -10.71 -1.84 5.05
N LYS A 155 -10.32 -2.66 4.07
CA LYS A 155 -10.47 -4.12 4.10
C LYS A 155 -9.22 -4.86 4.58
N ASP A 156 -8.08 -4.19 4.66
CA ASP A 156 -6.77 -4.79 4.94
C ASP A 156 -5.86 -3.81 5.67
N GLU A 157 -5.72 -4.01 6.98
CA GLU A 157 -4.92 -3.16 7.86
C GLU A 157 -3.42 -3.16 7.50
N ARG A 158 -2.87 -4.29 7.02
CA ARG A 158 -1.47 -4.37 6.60
C ARG A 158 -1.25 -3.59 5.31
N LEU A 159 -2.15 -3.75 4.33
CA LEU A 159 -2.12 -2.95 3.10
C LEU A 159 -2.28 -1.45 3.41
N TYR A 160 -3.19 -1.10 4.32
CA TYR A 160 -3.37 0.28 4.75
C TYR A 160 -2.07 0.86 5.32
N ALA A 161 -1.40 0.14 6.22
CA ALA A 161 -0.11 0.55 6.77
C ALA A 161 0.93 0.80 5.67
N TYR A 162 1.05 -0.11 4.71
CA TYR A 162 1.96 0.05 3.57
C TYR A 162 1.65 1.29 2.73
N LEU A 163 0.38 1.49 2.37
CA LEU A 163 -0.04 2.63 1.54
C LEU A 163 0.14 3.96 2.28
N ALA A 164 -0.15 4.02 3.58
CA ALA A 164 0.04 5.22 4.38
C ALA A 164 1.52 5.59 4.55
N LEU A 165 2.39 4.61 4.82
CA LEU A 165 3.85 4.82 4.85
C LEU A 165 4.38 5.32 3.50
N THR A 166 3.84 4.75 2.42
CA THR A 166 4.18 5.15 1.06
C THR A 166 3.82 6.62 0.80
N ASP A 167 2.65 7.07 1.25
CA ASP A 167 2.27 8.48 1.14
C ASP A 167 3.09 9.40 2.04
N ALA A 168 3.41 8.99 3.26
CA ALA A 168 4.31 9.73 4.13
C ALA A 168 5.69 9.99 3.48
N ILE A 169 6.19 9.03 2.66
CA ILE A 169 7.41 9.22 1.86
C ILE A 169 7.16 10.15 0.65
N ARG A 170 5.98 10.07 0.01
CA ARG A 170 5.63 10.89 -1.16
C ARG A 170 5.47 12.37 -0.84
N ILE A 171 4.85 12.69 0.30
CA ILE A 171 4.43 14.07 0.64
C ILE A 171 5.14 14.67 1.86
N GLY A 172 5.76 13.85 2.70
CA GLY A 172 6.37 14.32 3.95
C GLY A 172 7.63 15.16 3.71
N ASN A 173 7.94 16.02 4.69
CA ASN A 173 9.24 16.70 4.72
C ASN A 173 10.40 15.69 4.95
N GLN A 174 11.66 16.15 4.92
CA GLN A 174 12.81 15.25 5.03
C GLN A 174 12.80 14.39 6.31
N ARG A 175 12.38 14.94 7.45
CA ARG A 175 12.33 14.22 8.73
C ARG A 175 11.21 13.19 8.72
N GLU A 176 10.03 13.60 8.28
CA GLU A 176 8.85 12.76 8.10
C GLU A 176 9.13 11.59 7.14
N ALA A 177 9.58 11.87 5.92
CA ALA A 177 9.89 10.84 4.94
C ALA A 177 10.95 9.85 5.45
N SER A 178 11.94 10.30 6.23
CA SER A 178 12.94 9.42 6.84
C SER A 178 12.34 8.45 7.87
N VAL A 179 11.42 8.92 8.72
CA VAL A 179 10.72 8.05 9.70
C VAL A 179 9.86 7.01 8.98
N ALA A 180 9.10 7.45 7.97
CA ALA A 180 8.27 6.54 7.18
C ALA A 180 9.10 5.52 6.39
N ALA A 181 10.27 5.92 5.86
CA ALA A 181 11.18 5.01 5.17
C ALA A 181 11.75 3.94 6.11
N ASN A 182 12.09 4.29 7.36
CA ASN A 182 12.57 3.33 8.36
C ASN A 182 11.49 2.28 8.69
N LEU A 183 10.26 2.73 8.98
CA LEU A 183 9.15 1.82 9.27
C LEU A 183 8.76 0.96 8.06
N LEU A 184 8.86 1.51 6.85
CA LEU A 184 8.65 0.73 5.63
C LEU A 184 9.74 -0.35 5.45
N THR A 185 10.98 -0.04 5.82
CA THR A 185 12.11 -0.98 5.78
C THR A 185 11.91 -2.11 6.78
N GLU A 186 11.50 -1.81 8.01
CA GLU A 186 11.20 -2.84 9.02
C GLU A 186 10.12 -3.82 8.56
N ARG A 187 9.14 -3.33 7.79
CA ARG A 187 8.06 -4.15 7.23
C ARG A 187 8.49 -4.93 6.00
N LEU A 188 9.17 -4.30 5.04
CA LEU A 188 9.56 -4.95 3.79
C LEU A 188 10.82 -5.83 3.91
N GLY A 189 11.56 -5.78 5.02
CA GLY A 189 12.93 -6.33 5.09
C GLY A 189 13.85 -5.55 4.17
#